data_AF-A0A7Y2YU67-F1
#
_entry.id   AF-A0A7Y2YU67-F1
#
_cell.length_a   1.000
_cell.length_b   1.000
_cell.length_c   1.000
_cell.angle_alpha   90.00
_cell.angle_beta   90.00
_cell.angle_gamma   90.00
#
_symmetry.space_group_name_H-M   'P 1'
#
loop_
_entity.id
_entity.type
_entity.pdbx_description
1 polymer ?
#
loop_
_entity_poly.entity_id
_entity_poly.type
_entity_poly.pdbx_seq_one_letter_code
_entity_poly.pdbx_strand_id
1 'polypeptide(L)'
;MKTPEAMCVAAAPSEAEHRVKGSRFIAVSRPISNLIDATECREAERRRFHDATHHVYAALLHGGEARSDDDGEPPGTGGRPVLAAIERSGIADVAVVVTRYFGGTKLGTGGLGRAYGAAADLALHRTPARRVIAGCKIRLTYAYADTGAVARAVEANGGRRLGDRYGDQVELEVALPVSRVARLRQEITETTAGRATVVEVPGRRLLSLDT
;
A
#
# COMPACT_ATOMS: atom_id res chain seq x y z
N MET A 1 3.51 -24.38 7.79
CA MET A 1 2.77 -23.15 8.12
C MET A 1 3.14 -22.10 7.08
N LYS A 2 2.20 -21.70 6.22
CA LYS A 2 2.51 -20.73 5.15
C LYS A 2 2.84 -19.38 5.80
N THR A 3 4.03 -18.85 5.52
CA THR A 3 4.39 -17.47 5.84
C THR A 3 3.30 -16.54 5.29
N PRO A 4 2.80 -15.56 6.03
CA PRO A 4 1.88 -14.57 5.45
C PRO A 4 2.56 -13.93 4.24
N GLU A 5 1.85 -13.84 3.12
CA GLU A 5 2.40 -13.26 1.89
C GLU A 5 2.82 -11.82 2.19
N ALA A 6 4.13 -11.61 2.23
CA ALA A 6 4.72 -10.31 2.40
C ALA A 6 4.58 -9.54 1.08
N MET A 7 4.21 -8.28 1.17
CA MET A 7 4.11 -7.36 0.05
C MET A 7 4.95 -6.10 0.33
N CYS A 8 5.28 -5.36 -0.73
CA CYS A 8 5.94 -4.08 -0.62
C CYS A 8 4.93 -2.96 -0.81
N VAL A 9 4.97 -1.95 0.07
CA VAL A 9 4.16 -0.73 -0.08
C VAL A 9 5.06 0.49 -0.12
N ALA A 10 4.66 1.51 -0.89
CA ALA A 10 5.40 2.76 -0.95
C ALA A 10 5.45 3.42 0.43
N ALA A 11 6.63 3.90 0.83
CA ALA A 11 6.90 4.49 2.13
C ALA A 11 7.15 6.01 2.04
N ALA A 12 7.69 6.48 0.93
CA ALA A 12 7.96 7.89 0.68
C ALA A 12 7.86 8.20 -0.82
N PRO A 13 7.65 9.47 -1.22
CA PRO A 13 7.61 9.84 -2.61
C PRO A 13 9.00 9.73 -3.28
N SER A 14 9.01 9.58 -4.61
CA SER A 14 10.22 9.67 -5.44
C SER A 14 9.92 10.40 -6.73
N GLU A 15 10.97 10.93 -7.36
CA GLU A 15 10.88 11.60 -8.66
C GLU A 15 11.98 11.10 -9.61
N ALA A 16 11.63 10.97 -10.88
CA ALA A 16 12.56 10.68 -11.96
C ALA A 16 12.15 11.39 -13.25
N GLU A 17 13.14 11.62 -14.11
CA GLU A 17 12.93 12.25 -15.41
C GLU A 17 13.40 11.33 -16.54
N HIS A 18 12.60 11.27 -17.61
CA HIS A 18 12.92 10.59 -18.84
C HIS A 18 12.77 11.55 -20.04
N ARG A 19 13.73 11.53 -20.96
CA ARG A 19 13.70 12.35 -22.18
C ARG A 19 13.83 11.48 -23.41
N VAL A 20 12.98 11.72 -24.41
CA VAL A 20 13.02 11.01 -25.70
C VAL A 20 12.47 11.88 -26.81
N LYS A 21 13.21 11.99 -27.92
CA LYS A 21 12.85 12.79 -29.12
C LYS A 21 12.35 14.19 -28.76
N GLY A 22 13.12 14.88 -27.91
CA GLY A 22 12.81 16.24 -27.42
C GLY A 22 11.69 16.32 -26.39
N SER A 23 10.87 15.28 -26.20
CA SER A 23 9.83 15.25 -25.18
C SER A 23 10.44 14.96 -23.81
N ARG A 24 9.89 15.58 -22.76
CA ARG A 24 10.31 15.40 -21.36
C ARG A 24 9.15 14.83 -20.55
N PHE A 25 9.44 13.79 -19.78
CA PHE A 25 8.50 13.09 -18.91
C PHE A 25 9.05 13.13 -17.49
N ILE A 26 8.31 13.73 -16.57
CA ILE A 26 8.65 13.82 -15.15
C ILE A 26 7.68 12.91 -14.41
N ALA A 27 8.19 11.81 -13.85
CA ALA A 27 7.40 10.85 -13.11
C ALA A 27 7.59 11.07 -11.61
N VAL A 28 6.48 11.21 -10.89
CA VAL A 28 6.42 11.32 -9.44
C VAL A 28 5.65 10.13 -8.91
N SER A 29 6.26 9.35 -8.03
CA SER A 29 5.55 8.34 -7.23
C SER A 29 5.21 8.92 -5.86
N ARG A 30 4.03 8.58 -5.32
CA ARG A 30 3.63 8.96 -3.96
C ARG A 30 2.90 7.80 -3.27
N PRO A 31 3.16 7.56 -1.97
CA PRO A 31 2.33 6.69 -1.15
C PRO A 31 0.89 7.20 -1.08
N ILE A 32 -0.07 6.29 -1.15
CA ILE A 32 -1.52 6.58 -1.06
C ILE A 32 -2.20 5.56 -0.15
N SER A 33 -3.31 5.95 0.47
CA SER A 33 -4.17 5.06 1.27
C SER A 33 -5.47 4.71 0.56
N ASN A 34 -5.85 5.45 -0.48
CA ASN A 34 -7.07 5.25 -1.27
C ASN A 34 -6.93 5.89 -2.67
N LEU A 35 -7.91 5.67 -3.56
CA LEU A 35 -7.87 6.20 -4.93
C LEU A 35 -8.17 7.71 -5.05
N ILE A 36 -8.73 8.34 -4.01
CA ILE A 36 -8.93 9.80 -3.96
C ILE A 36 -7.57 10.47 -3.83
N ASP A 37 -6.70 9.97 -2.95
CA ASP A 37 -5.32 10.45 -2.79
C ASP A 37 -4.57 10.49 -4.14
N ALA A 38 -4.77 9.48 -5.00
CA ALA A 38 -4.15 9.43 -6.33
C ALA A 38 -4.62 10.58 -7.23
N THR A 39 -5.91 10.95 -7.16
CA THR A 39 -6.47 12.08 -7.90
C THR A 39 -5.92 13.40 -7.35
N GLU A 40 -5.83 13.53 -6.02
CA GLU A 40 -5.24 14.70 -5.37
C GLU A 40 -3.75 14.88 -5.71
N CYS A 41 -3.00 13.78 -5.83
CA CYS A 41 -1.61 13.79 -6.30
C CYS A 41 -1.51 14.35 -7.72
N ARG A 42 -2.37 13.91 -8.65
CA ARG A 42 -2.39 14.48 -10.01
C ARG A 42 -2.70 15.97 -10.00
N GLU A 43 -3.69 16.41 -9.22
CA GLU A 43 -4.03 17.83 -9.13
C GLU A 43 -2.90 18.67 -8.52
N ALA A 44 -2.12 18.10 -7.59
CA ALA A 44 -0.92 18.75 -7.07
C ALA A 44 0.15 18.92 -8.15
N GLU A 45 0.43 17.88 -8.94
CA GLU A 45 1.39 17.99 -10.04
C GLU A 45 0.91 18.92 -11.16
N ARG A 46 -0.40 18.95 -11.46
CA ARG A 46 -1.00 19.93 -12.38
C ARG A 46 -0.78 21.37 -11.94
N ARG A 47 -0.87 21.65 -10.63
CA ARG A 47 -0.56 22.99 -10.10
C ARG A 47 0.94 23.29 -10.16
N ARG A 48 1.79 22.30 -9.87
CA ARG A 48 3.25 22.44 -9.89
C ARG A 48 3.78 22.67 -11.31
N PHE A 49 3.25 21.94 -12.29
CA PHE A 49 3.64 21.95 -13.69
C PHE A 49 2.49 22.45 -14.58
N HIS A 50 1.94 23.62 -14.23
CA HIS A 50 0.77 24.22 -14.88
C HIS A 50 0.93 24.49 -16.39
N ASP A 51 2.16 24.52 -16.89
CA ASP A 51 2.52 24.74 -18.30
C ASP A 51 2.73 23.42 -19.09
N ALA A 52 2.62 22.26 -18.42
CA ALA A 52 2.75 20.96 -19.07
C ALA A 52 1.46 20.55 -19.80
N THR A 53 1.61 19.71 -20.83
CA THR A 53 0.52 19.34 -21.74
C THR A 53 -0.39 18.26 -21.16
N HIS A 54 0.20 17.28 -20.46
CA HIS A 54 -0.51 16.13 -19.90
C HIS A 54 0.09 15.71 -18.56
N HIS A 55 -0.77 15.23 -17.67
CA HIS A 55 -0.51 14.70 -16.33
C HIS A 55 -1.20 13.35 -16.20
N VAL A 56 -0.69 12.38 -16.96
CA VAL A 56 -1.13 10.98 -16.92
C VAL A 56 -0.92 10.44 -15.53
N TYR A 57 -1.85 9.63 -15.01
CA TYR A 57 -1.62 8.96 -13.74
C TYR A 57 -2.13 7.53 -13.72
N ALA A 58 -1.56 6.73 -12.82
CA ALA A 58 -2.11 5.47 -12.39
C ALA A 58 -1.86 5.23 -10.90
N ALA A 59 -2.62 4.33 -10.30
CA ALA A 59 -2.51 3.94 -8.91
C ALA A 59 -2.88 2.47 -8.70
N LEU A 60 -2.25 1.85 -7.69
CA LEU A 60 -2.54 0.49 -7.24
C LEU A 60 -2.53 0.45 -5.71
N LEU A 61 -3.64 -0.01 -5.11
CA LEU A 61 -3.74 -0.29 -3.69
C LEU A 61 -3.42 -1.77 -3.42
N HIS A 62 -2.95 -2.08 -2.21
CA HIS A 62 -2.64 -3.46 -1.80
C HIS A 62 -3.86 -4.40 -1.82
N GLY A 63 -5.08 -3.85 -1.81
CA GLY A 63 -6.33 -4.60 -1.99
C GLY A 63 -6.59 -5.06 -3.43
N GLY A 64 -5.75 -4.65 -4.39
CA GLY A 64 -5.91 -4.93 -5.82
C GLY A 64 -6.74 -3.89 -6.57
N GLU A 65 -7.29 -2.89 -5.87
CA GLU A 65 -7.96 -1.75 -6.50
C GLU A 65 -6.95 -0.92 -7.30
N ALA A 66 -7.27 -0.65 -8.56
CA ALA A 66 -6.40 0.08 -9.47
C ALA A 66 -7.17 1.13 -10.27
N ARG A 67 -6.48 2.21 -10.64
CA ARG A 67 -7.02 3.25 -11.51
C ARG A 67 -5.94 3.79 -12.43
N SER A 68 -6.32 4.23 -13.63
CA SER A 68 -5.44 4.91 -14.58
C SER A 68 -6.20 5.90 -15.44
N ASP A 69 -5.54 6.96 -15.89
CA ASP A 69 -6.11 8.01 -16.75
C ASP A 69 -5.02 8.55 -17.70
N ASP A 70 -5.38 8.69 -18.98
CA ASP A 70 -4.48 9.15 -20.04
C ASP A 70 -4.37 10.69 -20.14
N ASP A 71 -5.15 11.45 -19.37
CA ASP A 71 -5.14 12.92 -19.36
C ASP A 71 -5.15 13.60 -20.75
N GLY A 72 -5.99 13.12 -21.66
CA GLY A 72 -6.10 13.66 -23.02
C GLY A 72 -5.03 13.16 -24.00
N GLU A 73 -4.11 12.29 -23.57
CA GLU A 73 -3.32 11.48 -24.49
C GLU A 73 -4.22 10.50 -25.26
N PRO A 74 -3.77 9.95 -26.41
CA PRO A 74 -4.51 8.91 -27.10
C PRO A 74 -4.86 7.74 -26.15
N PRO A 75 -6.08 7.19 -26.23
CA PRO A 75 -6.54 6.18 -25.28
C PRO A 75 -5.58 5.00 -25.11
N GLY A 76 -5.26 4.67 -23.86
CA GLY A 76 -4.39 3.56 -23.47
C GLY A 76 -2.90 3.79 -23.70
N THR A 77 -2.48 4.98 -24.13
CA THR A 77 -1.06 5.25 -24.43
C THR A 77 -0.27 5.86 -23.28
N GLY A 78 -0.93 6.29 -22.20
CA GLY A 78 -0.29 6.81 -21.00
C GLY A 78 -0.64 5.99 -19.76
N GLY A 79 -1.89 6.06 -19.32
CA GLY A 79 -2.34 5.54 -18.02
C GLY A 79 -2.12 4.03 -17.88
N ARG A 80 -2.45 3.26 -18.93
CA ARG A 80 -2.27 1.80 -18.93
C ARG A 80 -0.78 1.39 -18.84
N PRO A 81 0.15 1.98 -19.60
CA PRO A 81 1.59 1.79 -19.40
C PRO A 81 2.11 2.14 -18.00
N VAL A 82 1.63 3.24 -17.39
CA VAL A 82 2.03 3.63 -16.03
C VAL A 82 1.52 2.61 -15.02
N LEU A 83 0.27 2.14 -15.14
CA LEU A 83 -0.26 1.08 -14.28
C LEU A 83 0.54 -0.21 -14.41
N ALA A 84 0.87 -0.62 -15.63
CA ALA A 84 1.68 -1.81 -15.86
C ALA A 84 3.09 -1.69 -15.24
N ALA A 85 3.67 -0.49 -15.19
CA ALA A 85 4.92 -0.25 -14.49
C ALA A 85 4.78 -0.45 -12.97
N ILE A 86 3.70 0.05 -12.37
CA ILE A 86 3.38 -0.18 -10.96
C ILE A 86 3.23 -1.69 -10.68
N GLU A 87 2.45 -2.41 -11.48
CA GLU A 87 2.24 -3.86 -11.32
C GLU A 87 3.56 -4.65 -11.40
N ARG A 88 4.43 -4.34 -12.38
CA ARG A 88 5.74 -4.99 -12.52
C ARG A 88 6.70 -4.68 -11.37
N SER A 89 6.57 -3.51 -10.74
CA SER A 89 7.44 -3.12 -9.62
C SER A 89 7.21 -3.94 -8.36
N GLY A 90 6.02 -4.55 -8.22
CA GLY A 90 5.62 -5.26 -6.99
C GLY A 90 5.35 -4.32 -5.80
N ILE A 91 5.29 -3.01 -6.02
CA ILE A 91 4.95 -1.99 -5.01
C ILE A 91 3.46 -1.67 -5.10
N ALA A 92 2.77 -1.75 -3.97
CA ALA A 92 1.38 -1.32 -3.82
C ALA A 92 1.26 -0.05 -2.95
N ASP A 93 0.03 0.42 -2.77
CA ASP A 93 -0.30 1.67 -2.06
C ASP A 93 0.46 2.87 -2.63
N VAL A 94 0.49 2.93 -3.97
CA VAL A 94 1.26 3.94 -4.71
C VAL A 94 0.43 4.54 -5.84
N ALA A 95 0.54 5.85 -5.99
CA ALA A 95 0.17 6.57 -7.21
C ALA A 95 1.42 7.00 -7.95
N VAL A 96 1.40 6.93 -9.28
CA VAL A 96 2.43 7.51 -10.15
C VAL A 96 1.75 8.50 -11.09
N VAL A 97 2.22 9.74 -11.06
CA VAL A 97 1.82 10.80 -12.00
C VAL A 97 3.00 11.06 -12.92
N VAL A 98 2.76 11.08 -14.23
CA VAL A 98 3.76 11.40 -15.24
C VAL A 98 3.34 12.67 -15.98
N THR A 99 4.05 13.74 -15.71
CA THR A 99 3.90 15.03 -16.38
C THR A 99 4.71 15.04 -17.67
N ARG A 100 4.08 15.43 -18.78
CA ARG A 100 4.70 15.46 -20.10
C ARG A 100 4.76 16.88 -20.67
N TYR A 101 5.95 17.23 -21.16
CA TYR A 101 6.17 18.35 -22.08
C TYR A 101 6.43 17.82 -23.49
N PHE A 102 5.63 18.26 -24.46
CA PHE A 102 5.80 17.86 -25.85
C PHE A 102 7.07 18.47 -26.47
N GLY A 103 7.86 17.63 -27.15
CA GLY A 103 9.15 18.02 -27.72
C GLY A 103 9.17 18.40 -29.20
N GLY A 104 8.02 18.70 -29.81
CA GLY A 104 7.92 19.00 -31.24
C GLY A 104 7.89 17.79 -32.17
N THR A 105 8.31 16.60 -31.71
CA THR A 105 8.30 15.35 -32.50
C THR A 105 7.29 14.34 -31.96
N LYS A 106 6.38 13.87 -32.82
CA LYS A 106 5.41 12.82 -32.47
C LYS A 106 6.12 11.48 -32.23
N LEU A 107 5.75 10.80 -31.15
CA LEU A 107 6.31 9.48 -30.77
C LEU A 107 5.57 8.30 -31.42
N GLY A 108 4.35 8.52 -31.91
CA GLY A 108 3.40 7.45 -32.24
C GLY A 108 2.87 6.76 -30.97
N THR A 109 1.77 6.02 -31.08
CA THR A 109 1.09 5.39 -29.93
C THR A 109 2.01 4.44 -29.15
N GLY A 110 2.72 3.54 -29.86
CA GLY A 110 3.66 2.61 -29.25
C GLY A 110 4.89 3.28 -28.64
N GLY A 111 5.39 4.37 -29.24
CA GLY A 111 6.51 5.12 -28.69
C GLY A 111 6.12 5.90 -27.43
N LEU A 112 4.90 6.45 -27.41
CA LEU A 112 4.35 7.16 -26.27
C LEU A 112 4.14 6.24 -25.06
N GLY A 113 3.54 5.06 -25.28
CA GLY A 113 3.37 4.08 -24.22
C GLY A 113 4.69 3.60 -23.61
N ARG A 114 5.71 3.37 -24.44
CA ARG A 114 7.05 3.04 -23.93
C ARG A 114 7.66 4.18 -23.12
N ALA A 115 7.49 5.43 -23.53
CA ALA A 115 8.04 6.58 -22.82
C ALA A 115 7.39 6.79 -21.44
N TYR A 116 6.06 6.68 -21.36
CA TYR A 116 5.32 6.75 -20.09
C TYR A 116 5.69 5.62 -19.13
N GLY A 117 5.71 4.37 -19.63
CA GLY A 117 6.13 3.22 -18.84
C GLY A 117 7.56 3.36 -18.32
N ALA A 118 8.51 3.77 -19.18
CA ALA A 118 9.90 3.95 -18.79
C ALA A 118 10.08 5.07 -17.74
N ALA A 119 9.36 6.18 -17.86
CA ALA A 119 9.39 7.25 -16.85
C ALA A 119 8.88 6.74 -15.50
N ALA A 120 7.75 6.02 -15.50
CA ALA A 120 7.18 5.42 -14.29
C ALA A 120 8.12 4.40 -13.66
N ASP A 121 8.72 3.49 -14.44
CA ASP A 121 9.69 2.50 -13.97
C ASP A 121 10.89 3.18 -13.27
N LEU A 122 11.40 4.30 -13.82
CA LEU A 122 12.50 5.04 -13.21
C LEU A 122 12.13 5.65 -11.84
N ALA A 123 10.91 6.19 -11.71
CA ALA A 123 10.43 6.72 -10.43
C ALA A 123 10.25 5.59 -9.41
N LEU A 124 9.58 4.49 -9.82
CA LEU A 124 9.32 3.32 -8.99
C LEU A 124 10.59 2.64 -8.50
N HIS A 125 11.63 2.56 -9.34
CA HIS A 125 12.94 2.05 -8.94
C HIS A 125 13.59 2.86 -7.81
N ARG A 126 13.27 4.15 -7.71
CA ARG A 126 13.75 5.06 -6.65
C ARG A 126 12.79 5.18 -5.47
N THR A 127 11.60 4.60 -5.56
CA THR A 127 10.57 4.70 -4.51
C THR A 127 11.02 3.94 -3.27
N PRO A 128 11.22 4.63 -2.12
CA PRO A 128 11.42 3.92 -0.87
C PRO A 128 10.17 3.09 -0.57
N ALA A 129 10.35 1.79 -0.38
CA ALA A 129 9.29 0.85 -0.06
C ALA A 129 9.61 0.10 1.23
N ARG A 130 8.58 -0.31 1.96
CA ARG A 130 8.71 -1.12 3.17
C ARG A 130 7.97 -2.43 3.01
N ARG A 131 8.46 -3.46 3.68
CA ARG A 131 7.83 -4.79 3.63
C ARG A 131 6.74 -4.88 4.68
N VAL A 132 5.59 -5.39 4.27
CA VAL A 132 4.41 -5.53 5.13
C VAL A 132 3.75 -6.88 4.95
N ILE A 133 2.97 -7.28 5.94
CA ILE A 133 2.09 -8.44 5.88
C ILE A 133 0.65 -8.05 6.20
N ALA A 134 -0.29 -8.82 5.67
CA ALA A 134 -1.69 -8.68 6.03
C ALA A 134 -1.89 -8.99 7.53
N GLY A 135 -2.39 -7.99 8.25
CA GLY A 135 -2.80 -8.09 9.63
C GLY A 135 -4.29 -7.87 9.81
N CYS A 136 -4.79 -8.35 10.93
CA CYS A 136 -6.13 -8.12 11.42
C CYS A 136 -6.06 -7.53 12.83
N LYS A 137 -7.15 -6.90 13.25
CA LYS A 137 -7.35 -6.45 14.61
C LYS A 137 -8.13 -7.52 15.37
N ILE A 138 -7.62 -7.94 16.51
CA ILE A 138 -8.28 -8.88 17.42
C ILE A 138 -8.65 -8.14 18.69
N ARG A 139 -9.85 -8.39 19.20
CA ARG A 139 -10.26 -8.03 20.55
C ARG A 139 -10.29 -9.28 21.41
N LEU A 140 -9.58 -9.20 22.54
CA LEU A 140 -9.52 -10.22 23.57
C LEU A 140 -10.25 -9.69 24.80
N THR A 141 -11.17 -10.46 25.37
CA THR A 141 -11.82 -10.11 26.64
C THR A 141 -11.61 -11.24 27.64
N TYR A 142 -11.07 -10.93 28.81
CA TYR A 142 -10.64 -11.91 29.81
C TYR A 142 -10.62 -11.34 31.23
N ALA A 143 -10.63 -12.22 32.24
CA ALA A 143 -10.51 -11.82 33.64
C ALA A 143 -9.05 -11.45 34.00
N TYR A 144 -8.86 -10.58 34.99
CA TYR A 144 -7.52 -10.13 35.42
C TYR A 144 -6.53 -11.27 35.72
N ALA A 145 -7.03 -12.39 36.25
CA ALA A 145 -6.22 -13.57 36.56
C ALA A 145 -5.55 -14.19 35.31
N ASP A 146 -6.15 -14.02 34.12
CA ASP A 146 -5.65 -14.59 32.87
C ASP A 146 -4.66 -13.65 32.13
N THR A 147 -4.41 -12.44 32.65
CA THR A 147 -3.58 -11.41 31.99
C THR A 147 -2.20 -11.91 31.57
N GLY A 148 -1.52 -12.64 32.46
CA GLY A 148 -0.19 -13.17 32.17
C GLY A 148 -0.20 -14.23 31.06
N ALA A 149 -1.21 -15.10 31.05
CA ALA A 149 -1.37 -16.13 30.01
C ALA A 149 -1.67 -15.49 28.65
N VAL A 150 -2.60 -14.53 28.63
CA VAL A 150 -2.99 -13.80 27.41
C VAL A 150 -1.81 -13.02 26.83
N ALA A 151 -1.06 -12.29 27.66
CA ALA A 151 0.10 -11.52 27.22
C ALA A 151 1.16 -12.41 26.55
N ARG A 152 1.48 -13.56 27.15
CA ARG A 152 2.43 -14.52 26.57
C ARG A 152 1.94 -15.10 25.24
N ALA A 153 0.67 -15.48 25.15
CA ALA A 153 0.10 -16.01 23.92
C ALA A 153 0.10 -14.97 22.79
N VAL A 154 -0.21 -13.71 23.10
CA VAL A 154 -0.13 -12.59 22.13
C VAL A 154 1.31 -12.43 21.63
N GLU A 155 2.28 -12.38 22.54
CA GLU A 155 3.70 -12.22 22.21
C GLU A 155 4.23 -13.41 21.36
N ALA A 156 3.93 -14.65 21.77
CA ALA A 156 4.34 -15.87 21.07
C ALA A 156 3.80 -15.96 19.63
N ASN A 157 2.73 -15.23 19.32
CA ASN A 157 2.13 -15.16 17.99
C ASN A 157 2.49 -13.88 17.22
N GLY A 158 3.38 -13.03 17.76
CA GLY A 158 3.81 -11.79 17.13
C GLY A 158 2.73 -10.70 17.14
N GLY A 159 1.85 -10.73 18.14
CA GLY A 159 0.80 -9.74 18.31
C GLY A 159 1.33 -8.43 18.88
N ARG A 160 0.98 -7.31 18.26
CA ARG A 160 1.29 -5.97 18.74
C ARG A 160 0.09 -5.39 19.46
N ARG A 161 0.24 -4.99 20.73
CA ARG A 161 -0.83 -4.32 21.48
C ARG A 161 -1.17 -2.98 20.82
N LEU A 162 -2.47 -2.71 20.67
CA LEU A 162 -3.02 -1.46 20.13
C LEU A 162 -3.64 -0.58 21.21
N GLY A 163 -4.11 -1.20 22.29
CA GLY A 163 -4.69 -0.52 23.45
C GLY A 163 -5.44 -1.49 24.33
N ASP A 164 -5.77 -1.05 25.53
CA ASP A 164 -6.47 -1.83 26.54
C ASP A 164 -7.51 -0.96 27.27
N ARG A 165 -8.57 -1.62 27.72
CA ARG A 165 -9.58 -1.06 28.62
C ARG A 165 -9.71 -1.96 29.83
N TYR A 166 -9.78 -1.33 30.99
CA TYR A 166 -9.95 -2.00 32.28
C TYR A 166 -11.33 -1.66 32.84
N GLY A 167 -12.14 -2.68 33.06
CA GLY A 167 -13.42 -2.61 33.76
C GLY A 167 -13.59 -3.84 34.64
N ASP A 168 -14.78 -4.45 34.64
CA ASP A 168 -15.02 -5.74 35.31
C ASP A 168 -14.15 -6.88 34.70
N GLN A 169 -13.81 -6.73 33.42
CA GLN A 169 -12.87 -7.56 32.68
C GLN A 169 -11.85 -6.68 31.97
N VAL A 170 -10.76 -7.29 31.52
CA VAL A 170 -9.77 -6.64 30.66
C VAL A 170 -10.19 -6.85 29.21
N GLU A 171 -10.27 -5.76 28.46
CA GLU A 171 -10.41 -5.79 27.00
C GLU A 171 -9.08 -5.35 26.38
N LEU A 172 -8.43 -6.24 25.64
CA LEU A 172 -7.18 -5.96 24.95
C LEU A 172 -7.39 -5.98 23.44
N GLU A 173 -6.98 -4.92 22.77
CA GLU A 173 -6.92 -4.88 21.31
C GLU A 173 -5.49 -5.14 20.84
N VAL A 174 -5.33 -6.07 19.90
CA VAL A 174 -4.04 -6.44 19.32
C VAL A 174 -4.11 -6.45 17.80
N ALA A 175 -3.01 -6.07 17.15
CA ALA A 175 -2.77 -6.28 15.74
C ALA A 175 -1.98 -7.57 15.57
N LEU A 176 -2.44 -8.46 14.71
CA LEU A 176 -1.86 -9.78 14.54
C LEU A 176 -1.80 -10.12 13.05
N PRO A 177 -0.76 -10.84 12.56
CA PRO A 177 -0.80 -11.42 11.23
C PRO A 177 -2.04 -12.31 11.05
N VAL A 178 -2.73 -12.18 9.91
CA VAL A 178 -3.95 -12.96 9.64
C VAL A 178 -3.69 -14.47 9.75
N SER A 179 -2.50 -14.92 9.33
CA SER A 179 -2.09 -16.33 9.40
C SER A 179 -1.91 -16.86 10.83
N ARG A 180 -1.88 -15.99 11.85
CA ARG A 180 -1.66 -16.36 13.26
C ARG A 180 -2.95 -16.37 14.08
N VAL A 181 -4.06 -15.91 13.53
CA VAL A 181 -5.34 -15.78 14.29
C VAL A 181 -5.83 -17.12 14.82
N ALA A 182 -5.86 -18.15 13.97
CA ALA A 182 -6.33 -19.47 14.37
C ALA A 182 -5.48 -20.05 15.51
N ARG A 183 -4.15 -19.87 15.43
CA ARG A 183 -3.22 -20.34 16.46
C ARG A 183 -3.40 -19.58 17.78
N LEU A 184 -3.47 -18.24 17.73
CA LEU A 184 -3.73 -17.42 18.91
C LEU A 184 -5.04 -17.83 19.58
N ARG A 185 -6.11 -18.03 18.78
CA ARG A 185 -7.42 -18.46 19.30
C ARG A 185 -7.33 -19.79 20.05
N GLN A 186 -6.61 -20.76 19.48
CA GLN A 186 -6.39 -22.06 20.13
C GLN A 186 -5.62 -21.91 21.44
N GLU A 187 -4.49 -21.20 21.42
CA GLU A 187 -3.61 -21.04 22.58
C GLU A 187 -4.30 -20.27 23.73
N ILE A 188 -5.07 -19.24 23.42
CA ILE A 188 -5.89 -18.51 24.39
C ILE A 188 -6.96 -19.43 24.99
N THR A 189 -7.62 -20.25 24.16
CA THR A 189 -8.63 -21.21 24.64
C THR A 189 -8.02 -22.23 25.60
N GLU A 190 -6.87 -22.80 25.26
CA GLU A 190 -6.18 -23.79 26.09
C GLU A 190 -5.68 -23.18 27.41
N THR A 191 -4.98 -22.05 27.34
CA THR A 191 -4.34 -21.43 28.52
C THR A 191 -5.32 -20.80 29.51
N THR A 192 -6.51 -20.41 29.04
CA THR A 192 -7.58 -19.84 29.88
C THR A 192 -8.72 -20.81 30.15
N ALA A 193 -8.59 -22.07 29.71
CA ALA A 193 -9.66 -23.07 29.74
C ALA A 193 -11.01 -22.53 29.19
N GLY A 194 -10.95 -21.76 28.11
CA GLY A 194 -12.10 -21.15 27.43
C GLY A 194 -12.72 -19.93 28.11
N ARG A 195 -12.13 -19.40 29.19
CA ARG A 195 -12.66 -18.21 29.89
C ARG A 195 -12.45 -16.91 29.12
N ALA A 196 -11.42 -16.84 28.27
CA ALA A 196 -11.16 -15.67 27.44
C ALA A 196 -11.85 -15.77 26.08
N THR A 197 -12.39 -14.64 25.60
CA THR A 197 -13.01 -14.56 24.27
C THR A 197 -12.07 -13.90 23.26
N VAL A 198 -12.15 -14.35 22.01
CA VAL A 198 -11.31 -13.88 20.90
C VAL A 198 -12.22 -13.50 19.73
N VAL A 199 -12.26 -12.21 19.40
CA VAL A 199 -13.12 -11.68 18.33
C VAL A 199 -12.27 -10.93 17.31
N GLU A 200 -12.45 -11.27 16.03
CA GLU A 200 -11.87 -10.47 14.93
C GLU A 200 -12.68 -9.19 14.76
N VAL A 201 -12.01 -8.05 14.78
CA VAL A 201 -12.61 -6.76 14.51
C VAL A 201 -12.47 -6.48 13.01
N PRO A 202 -13.57 -6.13 12.30
CA PRO A 202 -13.51 -5.79 10.88
C PRO A 202 -12.51 -4.67 10.60
N GLY A 203 -11.85 -4.77 9.44
CA GLY A 203 -10.81 -3.84 9.01
C GLY A 203 -9.44 -4.50 8.95
N ARG A 204 -8.99 -4.83 7.73
CA ARG A 204 -7.62 -5.29 7.49
C ARG A 204 -6.64 -4.15 7.72
N ARG A 205 -5.46 -4.47 8.23
CA ARG A 205 -4.35 -3.52 8.42
C ARG A 205 -3.08 -4.13 7.86
N LEU A 206 -2.18 -3.30 7.37
CA LEU A 206 -0.84 -3.74 7.02
C LEU A 206 0.06 -3.64 8.25
N LEU A 207 0.74 -4.73 8.60
CA LEU A 207 1.74 -4.76 9.67
C LEU A 207 3.12 -4.64 9.06
N SER A 208 3.95 -3.75 9.60
CA SER A 208 5.36 -3.64 9.20
C SER A 208 6.11 -4.91 9.56
N LEU A 209 6.96 -5.40 8.65
CA LEU A 209 7.93 -6.45 8.94
C LEU A 209 9.25 -5.88 9.48
N ASP A 210 9.50 -4.60 9.23
CA ASP A 210 10.70 -3.90 9.66
C ASP A 210 10.41 -3.32 11.07
N THR A 211 10.88 -4.00 12.11
CA THR A 211 10.98 -3.52 13.51
C THR A 211 12.32 -3.95 14.09
#